data_AF-A0A0L7K5K4-F1
#
_entry.id   AF-A0A0L7K5K4-F1
#
_cell.length_a   1.000
_cell.length_b   1.000
_cell.length_c   1.000
_cell.angle_alpha   90.00
_cell.angle_beta   90.00
_cell.angle_gamma   90.00
#
_symmetry.space_group_name_H-M   'P 1'
#
loop_
_entity.id
_entity.type
_entity.pdbx_description
1 polymer ?
#
loop_
_entity_poly.entity_id
_entity_poly.type
_entity_poly.pdbx_seq_one_letter_code
_entity_poly.pdbx_strand_id
1 'polypeptide(L)'
;MLDFITVLEATLPRFFKGATEYYLNSNKSHLRQTSSKIEPSFVTVQRIQQSKIWKMENELYEFALEHFKFVKRKLFVKEANNVAQIYFYEKIRPK
;
A
#
# COMPACT_ATOMS: atom_id res chain seq x y z
N MET A 1 -4.63 -2.96 3.58
CA MET A 1 -3.85 -4.09 3.04
C MET A 1 -4.36 -4.54 1.67
N LEU A 2 -5.67 -4.70 1.49
CA LEU A 2 -6.30 -4.92 0.18
C LEU A 2 -5.77 -3.95 -0.90
N ASP A 3 -5.79 -2.64 -0.60
CA ASP A 3 -5.28 -1.59 -1.49
C ASP A 3 -3.82 -1.78 -1.95
N PHE A 4 -2.98 -2.36 -1.10
CA PHE A 4 -1.57 -2.58 -1.45
C PHE A 4 -1.45 -3.76 -2.42
N ILE A 5 -2.21 -4.82 -2.17
CA ILE A 5 -2.27 -6.00 -3.04
C ILE A 5 -2.84 -5.63 -4.41
N THR A 6 -3.86 -4.78 -4.47
CA THR A 6 -4.43 -4.31 -5.75
C THR A 6 -3.43 -3.46 -6.55
N VAL A 7 -2.66 -2.60 -5.89
CA VAL A 7 -1.56 -1.84 -6.55
C VAL A 7 -0.50 -2.79 -7.11
N LEU A 8 -0.12 -3.85 -6.37
CA LEU A 8 0.85 -4.84 -6.85
C LEU A 8 0.31 -5.67 -8.02
N GLU A 9 -0.95 -6.07 -7.97
CA GLU A 9 -1.60 -6.79 -9.07
C GLU A 9 -1.64 -5.96 -10.35
N ALA A 10 -1.92 -4.66 -10.25
CA ALA A 10 -1.92 -3.74 -11.39
C ALA A 10 -0.52 -3.45 -11.95
N THR A 11 0.51 -3.37 -11.09
CA THR A 11 1.88 -2.99 -11.49
C THR A 11 2.77 -4.16 -11.87
N LEU A 12 2.57 -5.32 -11.24
CA LEU A 12 3.38 -6.53 -11.41
C LEU A 12 2.49 -7.77 -11.64
N PRO A 13 1.66 -7.78 -12.71
CA PRO A 13 0.69 -8.85 -12.95
C PRO A 13 1.34 -10.23 -13.16
N ARG A 14 2.60 -10.31 -13.58
CA ARG A 14 3.33 -11.58 -13.72
C ARG A 14 3.38 -12.37 -12.42
N PHE A 15 3.43 -11.69 -11.28
CA PHE A 15 3.53 -12.32 -9.97
C PHE A 15 2.22 -12.30 -9.20
N PHE A 16 1.43 -11.23 -9.33
CA PHE A 16 0.30 -10.94 -8.43
C PHE A 16 -1.08 -11.05 -9.09
N LYS A 17 -1.18 -11.58 -10.31
CA LYS A 17 -2.48 -11.81 -10.96
C LYS A 17 -3.34 -12.76 -10.11
N GLY A 18 -4.55 -12.33 -9.77
CA GLY A 18 -5.50 -13.03 -8.90
C GLY A 18 -5.24 -12.87 -7.40
N ALA A 19 -4.23 -12.08 -6.99
CA ALA A 19 -3.88 -11.93 -5.58
C ALA A 19 -4.97 -11.19 -4.79
N THR A 20 -5.64 -10.20 -5.40
CA THR A 20 -6.75 -9.49 -4.75
C THR A 20 -7.91 -10.41 -4.45
N GLU A 21 -8.31 -11.23 -5.43
CA GLU A 21 -9.39 -12.21 -5.27
C GLU A 21 -9.04 -13.26 -4.22
N TYR A 22 -7.80 -13.78 -4.26
CA TYR A 22 -7.32 -14.72 -3.26
C TYR A 22 -7.34 -14.12 -1.85
N TYR A 23 -6.91 -12.86 -1.69
CA TYR A 23 -6.92 -12.18 -0.39
C TYR A 23 -8.34 -12.01 0.18
N LEU A 24 -9.33 -11.73 -0.67
CA LEU A 24 -10.74 -11.55 -0.25
C LEU A 24 -11.42 -12.87 0.12
N ASN A 25 -11.14 -13.95 -0.63
CA ASN A 25 -11.87 -15.21 -0.50
C ASN A 25 -11.14 -16.26 0.36
N SER A 26 -9.88 -16.04 0.70
CA SER A 26 -9.08 -17.01 1.46
C SER A 26 -9.15 -16.78 2.96
N ASN A 27 -9.31 -17.88 3.71
CA ASN A 27 -9.14 -17.90 5.17
C ASN A 27 -7.68 -17.65 5.62
N LYS A 28 -6.73 -17.49 4.67
CA LYS A 28 -5.31 -17.24 4.92
C LYS A 28 -4.90 -15.77 4.75
N SER A 29 -5.84 -14.84 4.77
CA SER A 29 -5.59 -13.39 4.64
C SER A 29 -4.96 -12.78 5.90
N HIS A 30 -5.21 -13.37 7.09
CA HIS A 30 -4.73 -12.85 8.38
C HIS A 30 -3.96 -13.92 9.19
N LEU A 31 -2.78 -14.32 8.69
CA LEU A 31 -1.92 -15.31 9.33
C LEU A 31 -1.03 -14.71 10.44
N ARG A 32 -0.50 -15.58 11.32
CA ARG A 32 0.48 -15.25 12.37
C ARG A 32 0.04 -14.13 13.32
N GLN A 33 -1.21 -14.19 13.76
CA GLN A 33 -1.70 -13.26 14.76
C GLN A 33 -1.07 -13.56 16.13
N THR A 34 -0.65 -12.53 16.85
CA THR A 34 -0.22 -12.66 18.24
C THR A 34 -1.41 -13.10 19.10
N SER A 35 -1.31 -14.24 19.79
CA SER A 35 -2.41 -14.84 20.54
C SER A 35 -2.94 -13.98 21.67
N SER A 36 -2.05 -13.25 22.37
CA SER A 36 -2.42 -12.29 23.40
C SER A 36 -1.80 -10.94 23.08
N LYS A 37 -2.65 -9.93 22.85
CA LYS A 37 -2.25 -8.54 22.71
C LYS A 37 -2.85 -7.75 23.86
N ILE A 38 -2.02 -6.92 24.47
CA ILE A 38 -2.46 -5.94 25.47
C ILE A 38 -2.30 -4.58 24.81
N GLU A 39 -3.40 -3.84 24.70
CA GLU A 39 -3.34 -2.50 24.12
C GLU A 39 -2.58 -1.57 25.07
N PRO A 40 -1.66 -0.75 24.54
CA PRO A 40 -0.90 0.19 25.37
C PRO A 40 -1.84 1.25 25.94
N SER A 41 -1.64 1.62 27.21
CA SER A 41 -2.38 2.73 27.80
C SER A 41 -2.01 4.06 27.15
N PHE A 42 -2.94 5.01 27.16
CA PHE A 42 -2.72 6.35 26.59
C PHE A 42 -1.44 7.03 27.14
N VAL A 43 -1.22 6.95 28.46
CA VAL A 43 -0.03 7.49 29.12
C VAL A 43 1.25 6.85 28.58
N THR A 44 1.23 5.53 28.35
CA THR A 44 2.37 4.80 27.77
C THR A 44 2.66 5.26 26.35
N VAL A 45 1.63 5.41 25.51
CA VAL A 45 1.78 5.90 24.13
C VAL A 45 2.37 7.31 24.13
N GLN A 46 1.83 8.23 24.93
CA GLN A 46 2.36 9.59 25.02
C GLN A 46 3.85 9.62 25.43
N ARG A 47 4.25 8.78 26.38
CA ARG A 47 5.65 8.67 26.81
C ARG A 47 6.56 8.19 25.67
N ILE A 48 6.11 7.22 24.87
CA ILE A 48 6.86 6.75 23.70
C ILE A 48 6.99 7.86 22.65
N GLN A 49 5.91 8.61 22.41
CA GLN A 49 5.86 9.68 21.41
C GLN A 49 6.78 10.86 21.72
N GLN A 50 7.14 11.06 22.98
CA GLN A 50 8.10 12.08 23.39
C GLN A 50 9.53 11.77 22.91
N SER A 51 9.87 10.50 22.69
CA SER A 51 11.22 10.09 22.28
C SER A 51 11.58 10.58 20.87
N LYS A 52 12.84 10.96 20.66
CA LYS A 52 13.34 11.36 19.33
C LYS A 52 13.24 10.21 18.31
N ILE A 53 13.49 8.98 18.78
CA ILE A 53 13.43 7.77 17.94
C ILE A 53 12.02 7.61 17.37
N TRP A 54 10.99 7.67 18.23
CA TRP A 54 9.61 7.55 17.75
C TRP A 54 9.26 8.64 16.74
N LYS A 55 9.69 9.89 16.97
CA LYS A 55 9.39 10.99 16.04
C LYS A 55 9.98 10.73 14.65
N MET A 56 11.24 10.26 14.57
CA MET A 56 11.89 9.94 13.30
C MET A 56 11.23 8.74 12.60
N GLU A 57 10.90 7.68 13.34
CA GLU A 57 10.19 6.51 12.78
C GLU A 57 8.78 6.88 12.31
N ASN A 58 8.07 7.70 13.07
CA ASN A 58 6.73 8.16 12.71
C ASN A 58 6.77 9.07 11.47
N GLU A 59 7.77 9.94 11.37
CA GLU A 59 7.98 10.77 10.17
C GLU A 59 8.19 9.90 8.92
N LEU A 60 9.03 8.86 9.01
CA LEU A 60 9.23 7.91 7.91
C LEU A 60 7.93 7.16 7.57
N TYR A 61 7.17 6.73 8.58
CA TYR A 61 5.89 6.07 8.39
C TYR A 61 4.89 6.96 7.64
N GLU A 62 4.73 8.21 8.08
CA GLU A 62 3.81 9.16 7.45
C GLU A 62 4.25 9.49 6.02
N PHE A 63 5.54 9.67 5.78
CA PHE A 63 6.09 9.86 4.44
C PHE A 63 5.76 8.68 3.51
N ALA A 64 6.02 7.45 3.96
CA ALA A 64 5.73 6.25 3.18
C ALA A 64 4.22 6.07 2.93
N LEU A 65 3.40 6.40 3.93
CA LEU A 65 1.94 6.36 3.82
C LEU A 65 1.42 7.37 2.81
N GLU A 66 1.92 8.61 2.84
CA GLU A 66 1.57 9.64 1.88
C GLU A 66 1.99 9.25 0.46
N HIS A 67 3.22 8.75 0.30
CA HIS A 67 3.72 8.26 -0.98
C HIS A 67 2.84 7.13 -1.54
N PHE A 68 2.48 6.16 -0.69
CA PHE A 68 1.59 5.06 -1.10
C PHE A 68 0.21 5.58 -1.52
N LYS A 69 -0.39 6.50 -0.75
CA LYS A 69 -1.67 7.13 -1.11
C LYS A 69 -1.58 7.87 -2.44
N PHE A 70 -0.48 8.55 -2.71
CA PHE A 70 -0.24 9.23 -3.98
C PHE A 70 -0.16 8.25 -5.16
N VAL A 71 0.60 7.16 -5.02
CA VAL A 71 0.70 6.10 -6.03
C VAL A 71 -0.67 5.46 -6.28
N LYS A 72 -1.40 5.12 -5.22
CA LYS A 72 -2.76 4.57 -5.31
C LYS A 72 -3.67 5.51 -6.10
N ARG A 73 -3.69 6.81 -5.77
CA ARG A 73 -4.50 7.80 -6.52
C ARG A 73 -4.11 7.81 -7.99
N LYS A 74 -2.82 7.88 -8.33
CA LYS A 74 -2.38 7.90 -9.73
C LYS A 74 -2.81 6.67 -10.52
N LEU A 75 -2.82 5.49 -9.90
CA LEU A 75 -3.23 4.26 -10.57
C LEU A 75 -4.76 4.16 -10.74
N PHE A 76 -5.55 4.54 -9.74
CA PHE A 76 -7.00 4.30 -9.75
C PHE A 76 -7.87 5.51 -10.15
N VAL A 77 -7.29 6.63 -10.59
CA VAL A 77 -8.04 7.84 -11.02
C VAL A 77 -8.76 7.69 -12.37
N LYS A 78 -8.45 6.64 -13.15
CA LYS A 78 -9.16 6.33 -14.40
C LYS A 78 -9.81 4.96 -14.27
N GLU A 79 -11.12 4.93 -14.50
CA GLU A 79 -12.09 3.83 -14.47
C GLU A 79 -11.58 2.42 -14.17
N ALA A 80 -12.22 1.80 -13.17
CA ALA A 80 -12.35 0.36 -12.93
C ALA A 80 -11.22 -0.54 -13.46
N ASN A 81 -10.30 -0.88 -12.55
CA ASN A 81 -9.49 -2.10 -12.57
C ASN A 81 -8.44 -2.26 -13.69
N ASN A 82 -8.21 -1.25 -14.52
CA ASN A 82 -7.02 -1.23 -15.37
C ASN A 82 -6.55 0.20 -15.61
N VAL A 83 -5.30 0.48 -15.25
CA VAL A 83 -4.65 1.75 -15.63
C VAL A 83 -4.44 1.69 -17.14
N ALA A 84 -5.46 2.10 -17.90
CA ALA A 84 -5.34 2.22 -19.35
C ALA A 84 -4.11 3.09 -19.64
N GLN A 85 -3.24 2.61 -20.53
CA GLN A 85 -2.00 3.28 -20.85
C GLN A 85 -2.29 4.73 -21.30
N ILE A 86 -1.88 5.70 -20.47
CA ILE A 86 -2.18 7.13 -20.68
C ILE A 86 -1.18 7.84 -21.60
N TYR A 87 -0.20 7.12 -22.13
CA TYR A 87 0.84 7.66 -22.98
C TYR A 87 0.97 6.79 -24.23
N PHE A 88 1.33 7.42 -25.34
CA PHE A 88 1.68 6.73 -26.57
C PHE A 88 2.92 7.39 -27.15
N TYR A 89 3.64 6.65 -27.97
CA TYR A 89 4.80 7.20 -28.65
C TYR A 89 4.32 7.94 -29.91
N GLU A 90 4.66 9.22 -30.00
CA GLU A 90 4.42 10.02 -31.19
C GLU A 90 5.74 10.50 -31.79
N LYS A 91 5.71 10.87 -33.07
CA LYS A 91 6.87 11.44 -33.78
C LYS A 91 8.15 10.59 -33.64
N ILE A 92 8.02 9.26 -33.57
CA ILE A 92 9.14 8.34 -33.72
C ILE A 92 9.73 8.63 -35.10
N ARG A 93 10.97 9.13 -35.13
CA ARG A 93 11.65 9.64 -36.32
C ARG A 93 13.03 8.99 -36.52
N PRO A 94 13.56 9.12 -37.74
CA PRO A 94 12.88 9.63 -38.93
C PRO A 94 12.12 8.49 -39.61
N LYS A 95 11.13 8.81 -40.44
CA LYS A 95 10.57 7.78 -41.33
C LYS A 95 11.67 7.09 -42.10
#